data_AF-A0A519HK13-F1
#
_entry.id   AF-A0A519HK13-F1
#
_cell.length_a   1.000
_cell.length_b   1.000
_cell.length_c   1.000
_cell.angle_alpha   90.00
_cell.angle_beta   90.00
_cell.angle_gamma   90.00
#
_symmetry.space_group_name_H-M   'P 1'
#
loop_
_entity.id
_entity.type
_entity.pdbx_description
1 polymer ?
#
loop_
_entity_poly.entity_id
_entity_poly.type
_entity_poly.pdbx_seq_one_letter_code
_entity_poly.pdbx_strand_id
1 'polypeptide(L)'
;MKPAKWGLAAAVSCAMGMSACSPSPEAKAGAAQADDGWTQPPTIANARLAGATLIIDGVAEPGARVVLRGDAGAAYAVTADEAGAFQIRIIATPDTVLLRPETQIGQDAAASPEFLLLIQGGKGPMAVLRPGQSTRRLDPAPPLGAVDSDGGQVLASGSISAPGPISAGGRTSTVSPDGQGRWSLLLEPAQAGAIQVGGRAFAWPGADLGADVTAAPQVTRAGAGWLVRWSASPGSRQSTWLPDR
;
A
#
# COMPACT_ATOMS: atom_id res chain seq x y z
N MET A 1 20.96 -4.34 -91.62
CA MET A 1 22.11 -3.42 -91.51
C MET A 1 21.73 -2.31 -90.55
N LYS A 2 22.43 -2.17 -89.41
CA LYS A 2 22.26 -1.03 -88.49
C LYS A 2 23.24 0.08 -88.87
N PRO A 3 22.79 1.33 -88.84
CA PRO A 3 23.56 2.40 -88.17
C PRO A 3 22.62 3.20 -87.23
N ALA A 4 22.91 3.48 -85.95
CA ALA A 4 24.05 4.12 -85.28
C ALA A 4 23.99 5.67 -85.28
N LYS A 5 24.19 6.22 -84.06
CA LYS A 5 24.57 7.60 -83.67
C LYS A 5 23.42 8.63 -83.61
N TRP A 6 23.40 9.65 -82.75
CA TRP A 6 24.00 10.08 -81.46
C TRP A 6 23.36 11.46 -81.19
N GLY A 7 23.25 11.88 -79.94
CA GLY A 7 23.47 13.31 -79.62
C GLY A 7 22.34 14.13 -79.00
N LEU A 8 22.66 14.60 -77.79
CA LEU A 8 22.45 15.94 -77.21
C LEU A 8 21.16 16.30 -76.45
N ALA A 9 21.42 16.89 -75.29
CA ALA A 9 20.57 17.30 -74.19
C ALA A 9 19.71 18.56 -74.45
N ALA A 10 18.61 18.71 -73.71
CA ALA A 10 18.14 20.00 -73.18
C ALA A 10 17.16 19.80 -72.02
N ALA A 11 17.27 20.71 -71.04
CA ALA A 11 16.59 20.73 -69.76
C ALA A 11 15.10 21.13 -69.86
N VAL A 12 14.29 20.69 -68.88
CA VAL A 12 12.99 21.30 -68.57
C VAL A 12 12.85 21.42 -67.05
N SER A 13 12.78 22.65 -66.58
CA SER A 13 12.31 23.03 -65.24
C SER A 13 10.79 22.90 -65.18
N CYS A 14 10.26 22.30 -64.11
CA CYS A 14 8.86 22.43 -63.70
C CYS A 14 8.81 22.69 -62.20
N ALA A 15 8.47 23.92 -61.83
CA ALA A 15 8.03 24.29 -60.50
C ALA A 15 6.49 24.29 -60.49
N MET A 16 5.89 23.42 -59.67
CA MET A 16 4.48 23.46 -59.28
C MET A 16 4.33 22.81 -57.90
N GLY A 17 3.53 23.42 -57.02
CA GLY A 17 3.10 22.77 -55.77
C GLY A 17 2.55 23.74 -54.74
N MET A 18 1.25 24.00 -54.83
CA MET A 18 0.45 24.75 -53.86
C MET A 18 0.16 23.94 -52.57
N SER A 19 -0.40 24.66 -51.58
CA SER A 19 -1.30 24.19 -50.51
C SER A 19 -0.63 23.61 -49.27
N ALA A 20 -1.14 23.72 -48.05
CA ALA A 20 -2.17 24.53 -47.38
C ALA A 20 -2.02 24.18 -45.89
N CYS A 21 -2.19 25.15 -45.00
CA CYS A 21 -2.19 24.92 -43.55
C CYS A 21 -3.43 24.11 -43.12
N SER A 22 -3.26 23.19 -42.18
CA SER A 22 -4.35 22.68 -41.33
C SER A 22 -3.87 22.67 -39.88
N PRO A 23 -4.59 23.30 -38.93
CA PRO A 23 -4.24 23.28 -37.53
C PRO A 23 -4.53 21.91 -36.92
N SER A 24 -3.61 21.41 -36.09
CA SER A 24 -3.79 20.19 -35.32
C SER A 24 -4.99 20.30 -34.38
N PRO A 25 -5.87 19.29 -34.31
CA PRO A 25 -6.97 19.27 -33.36
C PRO A 25 -6.41 19.13 -31.94
N GLU A 26 -6.83 20.06 -31.10
CA GLU A 26 -6.67 20.09 -29.64
C GLU A 26 -7.17 18.76 -29.05
N ALA A 27 -6.28 18.04 -28.37
CA ALA A 27 -6.63 16.81 -27.68
C ALA A 27 -7.63 17.14 -26.56
N LYS A 28 -8.84 16.60 -26.68
CA LYS A 28 -9.88 16.62 -25.65
C LYS A 28 -9.31 16.19 -24.31
N ALA A 29 -9.76 16.91 -23.28
CA ALA A 29 -9.62 16.59 -21.86
C ALA A 29 -9.70 15.08 -21.58
N GLY A 30 -8.78 14.61 -20.73
CA GLY A 30 -8.61 13.22 -20.35
C GLY A 30 -9.94 12.55 -20.05
N ALA A 31 -10.24 11.52 -20.85
CA ALA A 31 -11.34 10.61 -20.62
C ALA A 31 -11.22 10.01 -19.22
N ALA A 32 -12.34 9.98 -18.50
CA ALA A 32 -12.52 9.12 -17.35
C ALA A 32 -12.10 7.70 -17.75
N GLN A 33 -11.22 7.11 -16.96
CA GLN A 33 -10.72 5.76 -17.13
C GLN A 33 -11.91 4.80 -17.13
N ALA A 34 -12.04 4.02 -18.20
CA ALA A 34 -13.10 3.04 -18.35
C ALA A 34 -13.01 1.99 -17.22
N ASP A 35 -14.16 1.66 -16.67
CA ASP A 35 -14.38 0.70 -15.59
C ASP A 35 -14.23 -0.72 -16.16
N ASP A 36 -13.24 -1.49 -15.72
CA ASP A 36 -12.92 -2.82 -16.24
C ASP A 36 -13.95 -3.91 -15.83
N GLY A 37 -15.08 -3.50 -15.23
CA GLY A 37 -16.22 -4.37 -14.91
C GLY A 37 -15.97 -5.41 -13.81
N TRP A 38 -14.78 -5.41 -13.21
CA TRP A 38 -14.43 -6.27 -12.08
C TRP A 38 -14.48 -5.51 -10.77
N THR A 39 -15.20 -6.06 -9.79
CA THR A 39 -15.24 -5.51 -8.43
C THR A 39 -13.84 -5.38 -7.84
N GLN A 40 -13.53 -4.21 -7.30
CA GLN A 40 -12.27 -3.86 -6.66
C GLN A 40 -12.36 -4.00 -5.14
N PRO A 41 -11.29 -4.48 -4.48
CA PRO A 41 -11.24 -4.50 -3.03
C PRO A 41 -11.32 -3.09 -2.43
N PRO A 42 -11.87 -2.94 -1.21
CA PRO A 42 -11.96 -1.64 -0.57
C PRO A 42 -10.60 -1.26 0.00
N THR A 43 -10.30 0.04 0.00
CA THR A 43 -9.08 0.60 0.58
C THR A 43 -9.42 1.28 1.91
N ILE A 44 -8.76 0.86 2.99
CA ILE A 44 -8.86 1.53 4.28
C ILE A 44 -8.06 2.83 4.20
N ALA A 45 -8.66 3.98 4.51
CA ALA A 45 -7.95 5.25 4.52
C ALA A 45 -7.38 5.54 5.92
N ASN A 46 -8.24 5.41 6.95
CA ASN A 46 -7.96 5.85 8.30
C ASN A 46 -8.63 4.94 9.35
N ALA A 47 -8.06 4.89 10.55
CA ALA A 47 -8.69 4.27 11.71
C ALA A 47 -8.38 5.08 12.96
N ARG A 48 -9.39 5.33 13.80
CA ARG A 48 -9.22 6.11 15.04
C ARG A 48 -10.14 5.62 16.14
N LEU A 49 -9.67 5.69 17.37
CA LEU A 49 -10.48 5.46 18.57
C LEU A 49 -11.17 6.77 19.00
N ALA A 50 -12.48 6.73 19.14
CA ALA A 50 -13.32 7.82 19.63
C ALA A 50 -14.14 7.33 20.83
N GLY A 51 -13.64 7.57 22.04
CA GLY A 51 -14.21 6.99 23.26
C GLY A 51 -14.05 5.46 23.26
N ALA A 52 -15.17 4.73 23.32
CA ALA A 52 -15.20 3.27 23.24
C ALA A 52 -15.46 2.73 21.82
N THR A 53 -15.49 3.61 20.80
CA THR A 53 -15.83 3.26 19.43
C THR A 53 -14.64 3.48 18.51
N LEU A 54 -14.25 2.44 17.76
CA LEU A 54 -13.35 2.57 16.63
C LEU A 54 -14.14 3.05 15.42
N ILE A 55 -13.59 4.06 14.75
CA ILE A 55 -14.12 4.60 13.50
C ILE A 55 -13.09 4.31 12.42
N ILE A 56 -13.53 3.56 11.40
CA ILE A 56 -12.71 3.14 10.27
C ILE A 56 -13.31 3.76 9.02
N ASP A 57 -12.50 4.59 8.34
CA ASP A 57 -12.89 5.29 7.13
C ASP A 57 -12.13 4.71 5.93
N GLY A 58 -12.76 4.69 4.76
CA GLY A 58 -12.12 4.22 3.54
C GLY A 58 -12.91 4.51 2.28
N VAL A 59 -12.46 3.93 1.17
CA VAL A 59 -13.08 4.03 -0.13
C VAL A 59 -13.31 2.65 -0.74
N ALA A 60 -14.42 2.48 -1.44
CA ALA A 60 -14.80 1.31 -2.20
C ALA A 60 -15.55 1.76 -3.46
N GLU A 61 -16.02 0.80 -4.25
CA GLU A 61 -16.98 1.12 -5.33
C GLU A 61 -18.26 1.77 -4.76
N PRO A 62 -18.81 2.80 -5.41
CA PRO A 62 -20.05 3.44 -5.00
C PRO A 62 -21.20 2.45 -4.82
N GLY A 63 -21.91 2.54 -3.69
CA GLY A 63 -23.03 1.65 -3.37
C GLY A 63 -22.64 0.21 -3.02
N ALA A 64 -21.35 -0.14 -3.04
CA ALA A 64 -20.89 -1.48 -2.73
C ALA A 64 -20.99 -1.78 -1.23
N ARG A 65 -21.25 -3.04 -0.88
CA ARG A 65 -21.23 -3.50 0.51
C ARG A 65 -19.79 -3.79 0.91
N VAL A 66 -19.27 -3.02 1.85
CA VAL A 66 -17.94 -3.22 2.43
C VAL A 66 -18.07 -4.07 3.69
N VAL A 67 -17.25 -5.12 3.78
CA VAL A 67 -17.21 -6.05 4.91
C VAL A 67 -15.78 -6.12 5.46
N LEU A 68 -15.62 -6.00 6.77
CA LEU A 68 -14.37 -6.29 7.48
C LEU A 68 -14.53 -7.63 8.20
N ARG A 69 -13.86 -8.67 7.72
CA ARG A 69 -13.98 -10.05 8.21
C ARG A 69 -12.76 -10.46 9.03
N GLY A 70 -12.96 -10.93 10.26
CA GLY A 70 -11.94 -11.59 11.06
C GLY A 70 -12.16 -13.09 11.18
N ASP A 71 -11.12 -13.82 11.60
CA ASP A 71 -11.13 -15.29 11.64
C ASP A 71 -12.05 -15.88 12.71
N ALA A 72 -12.38 -15.12 13.75
CA ALA A 72 -13.29 -15.54 14.83
C ALA A 72 -14.78 -15.32 14.51
N GLY A 73 -15.15 -15.18 13.23
CA GLY A 73 -16.52 -14.85 12.81
C GLY A 73 -16.92 -13.39 13.03
N ALA A 74 -15.99 -12.55 13.51
CA ALA A 74 -16.19 -11.11 13.59
C ALA A 74 -16.39 -10.56 12.18
N ALA A 75 -17.51 -9.88 11.94
CA ALA A 75 -17.79 -9.23 10.68
C ALA A 75 -18.49 -7.90 10.93
N TYR A 76 -17.97 -6.85 10.31
CA TYR A 76 -18.57 -5.52 10.32
C TYR A 76 -18.86 -5.12 8.90
N ALA A 77 -20.03 -4.53 8.65
CA ALA A 77 -20.42 -4.18 7.30
C ALA A 77 -21.10 -2.82 7.23
N VAL A 78 -20.88 -2.13 6.11
CA VAL A 78 -21.55 -0.88 5.75
C VAL A 78 -21.67 -0.84 4.22
N THR A 79 -22.57 -0.02 3.71
CA THR A 79 -22.64 0.29 2.28
C THR A 79 -21.86 1.59 2.03
N ALA A 80 -20.99 1.59 1.03
CA ALA A 80 -20.33 2.80 0.57
C ALA A 80 -21.36 3.77 -0.03
N ASP A 81 -21.15 5.08 0.15
CA ASP A 81 -22.03 6.10 -0.39
C ASP A 81 -21.88 6.24 -1.92
N GLU A 82 -22.60 7.20 -2.50
CA GLU A 82 -22.56 7.49 -3.94
C GLU A 82 -21.18 7.96 -4.43
N ALA A 83 -20.32 8.47 -3.53
CA ALA A 83 -18.94 8.84 -3.83
C ALA A 83 -17.96 7.68 -3.57
N GLY A 84 -18.44 6.53 -3.11
CA GLY A 84 -17.61 5.38 -2.75
C GLY A 84 -16.98 5.47 -1.35
N ALA A 85 -17.28 6.51 -0.56
CA ALA A 85 -16.77 6.63 0.79
C ALA A 85 -17.54 5.71 1.74
N PHE A 86 -16.85 5.14 2.72
CA PHE A 86 -17.49 4.35 3.77
C PHE A 86 -16.93 4.68 5.16
N GLN A 87 -17.78 4.50 6.17
CA GLN A 87 -17.39 4.57 7.58
C GLN A 87 -18.00 3.41 8.37
N ILE A 88 -17.14 2.58 8.97
CA ILE A 88 -17.54 1.51 9.87
C ILE A 88 -17.29 1.94 11.31
N ARG A 89 -18.26 1.67 12.19
CA ARG A 89 -18.16 1.90 13.64
C ARG A 89 -18.16 0.58 14.36
N ILE A 90 -17.10 0.32 15.13
CA ILE A 90 -16.89 -0.92 15.88
C ILE A 90 -16.80 -0.56 17.36
N ILE A 91 -17.52 -1.28 18.22
CA ILE A 91 -17.30 -1.18 19.67
C ILE A 91 -15.94 -1.81 19.98
N ALA A 92 -15.03 -1.03 20.56
CA ALA A 92 -13.69 -1.49 20.86
C ALA A 92 -13.74 -2.61 21.93
N THR A 93 -13.19 -3.77 21.59
CA THR A 93 -12.97 -4.88 22.53
C THR A 93 -11.51 -4.85 23.00
N PRO A 94 -11.16 -5.44 24.15
CA PRO A 94 -9.76 -5.51 24.58
C PRO A 94 -8.90 -6.44 23.72
N ASP A 95 -9.50 -7.16 22.78
CA ASP A 95 -8.83 -8.14 21.94
C ASP A 95 -8.04 -7.46 20.82
N THR A 96 -6.98 -8.14 20.37
CA THR A 96 -6.34 -7.83 19.10
C THR A 96 -7.11 -8.53 18.00
N VAL A 97 -7.46 -7.79 16.95
CA VAL A 97 -8.10 -8.36 15.77
C VAL A 97 -7.31 -8.05 14.50
N LEU A 98 -7.30 -9.00 13.58
CA LEU A 98 -6.86 -8.84 12.20
C LEU A 98 -8.09 -9.01 11.32
N LEU A 99 -8.43 -7.98 10.55
CA LEU A 99 -9.63 -7.94 9.74
C LEU A 99 -9.25 -7.83 8.27
N ARG A 100 -9.78 -8.71 7.43
CA ARG A 100 -9.66 -8.63 5.96
C ARG A 100 -10.82 -7.81 5.39
N PRO A 101 -10.55 -6.67 4.74
CA PRO A 101 -11.57 -5.93 4.00
C PRO A 101 -12.02 -6.68 2.74
N GLU A 102 -13.29 -6.54 2.38
CA GLU A 102 -13.91 -7.17 1.21
C GLU A 102 -15.02 -6.26 0.66
N THR A 103 -15.07 -6.09 -0.65
CA THR A 103 -16.19 -5.45 -1.35
C THR A 103 -17.14 -6.53 -1.86
N GLN A 104 -18.44 -6.31 -1.76
CA GLN A 104 -19.47 -7.20 -2.30
C GLN A 104 -20.48 -6.39 -3.13
N ILE A 105 -20.73 -6.82 -4.36
CA ILE A 105 -21.72 -6.23 -5.28
C ILE A 105 -22.53 -7.37 -5.91
N GLY A 106 -23.79 -7.49 -5.53
CA GLY A 106 -24.62 -8.61 -5.99
C GLY A 106 -24.03 -9.95 -5.56
N GLN A 107 -23.55 -10.75 -6.52
CA GLN A 107 -22.87 -12.03 -6.28
C GLN A 107 -21.34 -11.95 -6.38
N ASP A 108 -20.80 -10.81 -6.80
CA ASP A 108 -19.37 -10.60 -6.94
C ASP A 108 -18.77 -10.14 -5.61
N ALA A 109 -17.58 -10.64 -5.30
CA ALA A 109 -16.85 -10.29 -4.09
C ALA A 109 -15.35 -10.14 -4.37
N ALA A 110 -14.75 -9.09 -3.82
CA ALA A 110 -13.34 -8.77 -3.98
C ALA A 110 -12.69 -8.60 -2.60
N ALA A 111 -12.04 -9.66 -2.12
CA ALA A 111 -11.28 -9.65 -0.88
C ALA A 111 -9.95 -8.88 -1.05
N SER A 112 -9.64 -8.04 -0.08
CA SER A 112 -8.39 -7.27 -0.09
C SER A 112 -7.19 -8.16 0.21
N PRO A 113 -6.05 -7.94 -0.46
CA PRO A 113 -4.76 -8.52 -0.05
C PRO A 113 -4.23 -7.87 1.25
N GLU A 114 -4.83 -6.76 1.68
CA GLU A 114 -4.47 -6.03 2.89
C GLU A 114 -5.30 -6.51 4.10
N PHE A 115 -4.74 -6.33 5.29
CA PHE A 115 -5.40 -6.64 6.55
C PHE A 115 -5.34 -5.42 7.47
N LEU A 116 -6.46 -5.08 8.10
CA LEU A 116 -6.52 -4.09 9.16
C LEU A 116 -6.20 -4.77 10.50
N LEU A 117 -5.08 -4.41 11.10
CA LEU A 117 -4.69 -4.79 12.45
C LEU A 117 -5.18 -3.73 13.45
N LEU A 118 -5.86 -4.19 14.49
CA LEU A 118 -6.26 -3.37 15.63
C LEU A 118 -5.74 -4.03 16.91
N ILE A 119 -4.68 -3.48 17.51
CA ILE A 119 -4.15 -4.01 18.78
C ILE A 119 -4.99 -3.48 19.94
N GLN A 120 -5.50 -4.37 20.78
CA GLN A 120 -6.27 -4.06 21.99
C GLN A 120 -7.42 -3.06 21.74
N GLY A 121 -8.22 -3.31 20.70
CA GLY A 121 -9.32 -2.42 20.32
C GLY A 121 -8.86 -1.01 19.92
N GLY A 122 -7.65 -0.87 19.38
CA GLY A 122 -7.04 0.39 18.96
C GLY A 122 -6.56 1.28 20.12
N LYS A 123 -6.43 0.71 21.33
CA LYS A 123 -5.62 1.32 22.40
C LYS A 123 -4.12 1.13 22.17
N GLY A 124 -3.75 0.10 21.42
CA GLY A 124 -2.41 -0.07 20.85
C GLY A 124 -2.34 0.42 19.40
N PRO A 125 -1.25 0.08 18.69
CA PRO A 125 -1.08 0.43 17.28
C PRO A 125 -2.24 -0.06 16.39
N MET A 126 -2.55 0.72 15.37
CA MET A 126 -3.51 0.38 14.32
C MET A 126 -2.79 0.47 12.98
N ALA A 127 -2.87 -0.57 12.17
CA ALA A 127 -2.07 -0.64 10.95
C ALA A 127 -2.77 -1.40 9.83
N VAL A 128 -2.38 -1.10 8.60
CA VAL A 128 -2.66 -1.93 7.44
C VAL A 128 -1.44 -2.78 7.14
N LEU A 129 -1.60 -4.10 7.21
CA LEU A 129 -0.58 -5.10 6.91
C LEU A 129 -0.82 -5.66 5.51
N ARG A 130 0.25 -6.00 4.79
CA ARG A 130 0.15 -6.64 3.48
C ARG A 130 1.36 -7.57 3.25
N PRO A 131 1.14 -8.82 2.80
CA PRO A 131 2.24 -9.76 2.61
C PRO A 131 3.27 -9.23 1.63
N GLY A 132 4.54 -9.27 2.02
CA GLY A 132 5.66 -8.81 1.20
C GLY A 132 5.64 -7.32 0.84
N GLN A 133 4.86 -6.50 1.55
CA GLN A 133 4.74 -5.06 1.34
C GLN A 133 4.87 -4.32 2.66
N SER A 134 5.15 -3.02 2.60
CA SER A 134 5.37 -2.21 3.79
C SER A 134 4.07 -2.01 4.57
N THR A 135 4.12 -2.29 5.87
CA THR A 135 3.05 -1.93 6.80
C THR A 135 2.85 -0.42 6.84
N ARG A 136 1.58 0.01 6.89
CA ARG A 136 1.18 1.41 7.06
C ARG A 136 0.50 1.62 8.39
N ARG A 137 1.05 2.50 9.23
CA ARG A 137 0.42 2.96 10.48
C ARG A 137 -0.78 3.86 10.17
N LEU A 138 -1.87 3.66 10.91
CA LEU A 138 -3.07 4.49 10.87
C LEU A 138 -3.20 5.37 12.13
N ASP A 139 -2.45 5.03 13.18
CA ASP A 139 -2.33 5.81 14.40
C ASP A 139 -1.09 6.72 14.39
N PRO A 140 -1.00 7.73 15.27
CA PRO A 140 0.21 8.52 15.45
C PRO A 140 1.42 7.61 15.76
N ALA A 141 2.45 7.67 14.91
CA ALA A 141 3.60 6.78 14.95
C ALA A 141 4.92 7.56 14.91
N PRO A 142 6.02 6.98 15.40
CA PRO A 142 7.35 7.55 15.20
C PRO A 142 7.81 7.48 13.73
N PRO A 143 8.92 8.14 13.35
CA PRO A 143 9.41 8.18 11.97
C PRO A 143 9.66 6.80 11.34
N LEU A 144 10.04 5.81 12.15
CA LEU A 144 9.99 4.39 11.80
C LEU A 144 8.64 3.84 12.26
N GLY A 145 7.74 3.54 11.32
CA GLY A 145 6.39 3.08 11.63
C GLY A 145 6.29 1.57 11.86
N ALA A 146 7.07 0.79 11.10
CA ALA A 146 7.08 -0.67 11.17
C ALA A 146 8.39 -1.28 10.62
N VAL A 147 8.65 -2.52 11.03
CA VAL A 147 9.64 -3.42 10.41
C VAL A 147 8.96 -4.76 10.12
N ASP A 148 8.79 -5.08 8.85
CA ASP A 148 8.14 -6.30 8.36
C ASP A 148 9.19 -7.35 7.98
N SER A 149 8.90 -8.64 8.22
CA SER A 149 9.75 -9.73 7.76
C SER A 149 8.97 -11.03 7.53
N ASP A 150 9.35 -11.74 6.47
CA ASP A 150 8.91 -13.11 6.15
C ASP A 150 10.00 -14.16 6.47
N GLY A 151 11.09 -13.73 7.12
CA GLY A 151 12.29 -14.54 7.43
C GLY A 151 13.37 -14.53 6.35
N GLY A 152 13.02 -14.19 5.11
CA GLY A 152 13.99 -14.01 4.02
C GLY A 152 14.35 -12.55 3.80
N GLN A 153 13.37 -11.66 3.90
CA GLN A 153 13.51 -10.22 3.69
C GLN A 153 13.11 -9.44 4.94
N VAL A 154 13.65 -8.23 5.06
CA VAL A 154 13.26 -7.25 6.07
C VAL A 154 12.96 -5.93 5.41
N LEU A 155 11.77 -5.39 5.65
CA LEU A 155 11.33 -4.13 5.09
C LEU A 155 11.05 -3.15 6.23
N ALA A 156 11.80 -2.06 6.30
CA ALA A 156 11.49 -0.96 7.20
C ALA A 156 10.59 0.04 6.50
N SER A 157 9.60 0.57 7.20
CA SER A 157 8.71 1.60 6.68
C SER A 157 8.35 2.63 7.74
N GLY A 158 7.90 3.80 7.30
CA GLY A 158 7.44 4.84 8.21
C GLY A 158 7.06 6.11 7.49
N SER A 159 7.12 7.23 8.21
CA SER A 159 6.76 8.53 7.68
C SER A 159 7.74 9.63 8.04
N ILE A 160 8.07 10.47 7.06
CA ILE A 160 8.93 11.66 7.20
C ILE A 160 8.38 12.78 6.31
N SER A 161 8.64 14.04 6.68
CA SER A 161 8.12 15.20 5.95
C SER A 161 8.99 15.64 4.77
N ALA A 162 10.24 15.18 4.71
CA ALA A 162 11.20 15.53 3.67
C ALA A 162 12.19 14.37 3.48
N PRO A 163 12.87 14.29 2.32
CA PRO A 163 13.92 13.31 2.11
C PRO A 163 14.99 13.36 3.21
N GLY A 164 15.47 12.20 3.64
CA GLY A 164 16.40 12.12 4.76
C GLY A 164 17.13 10.79 4.85
N PRO A 165 18.22 10.75 5.64
CA PRO A 165 19.00 9.54 5.82
C PRO A 165 18.28 8.54 6.73
N ILE A 166 18.40 7.26 6.37
CA ILE A 166 18.08 6.11 7.18
C ILE A 166 19.33 5.26 7.29
N SER A 167 19.75 4.96 8.53
CA SER A 167 20.95 4.16 8.76
C SER A 167 20.59 2.82 9.40
N ALA A 168 21.09 1.72 8.86
CA ALA A 168 20.93 0.38 9.42
C ALA A 168 22.20 -0.44 9.18
N GLY A 169 22.66 -1.18 10.19
CA GLY A 169 23.86 -2.03 10.10
C GLY A 169 25.12 -1.32 9.58
N GLY A 170 25.31 -0.04 9.95
CA GLY A 170 26.45 0.77 9.51
C GLY A 170 26.34 1.34 8.09
N ARG A 171 25.28 1.03 7.35
CA ARG A 171 24.98 1.63 6.04
C ARG A 171 23.99 2.76 6.20
N THR A 172 24.12 3.79 5.37
CA THR A 172 23.16 4.90 5.31
C THR A 172 22.59 5.00 3.90
N SER A 173 21.27 5.07 3.81
CA SER A 173 20.51 5.24 2.58
C SER A 173 19.66 6.49 2.69
N THR A 174 19.57 7.31 1.64
CA THR A 174 18.62 8.41 1.60
C THR A 174 17.29 7.89 1.06
N VAL A 175 16.20 8.15 1.77
CA VAL A 175 14.85 7.86 1.29
C VAL A 175 14.11 9.16 0.99
N SER A 176 13.23 9.12 0.01
CA SER A 176 12.29 10.21 -0.30
C SER A 176 10.87 9.74 0.06
N PRO A 177 10.11 10.52 0.85
CA PRO A 177 8.73 10.16 1.12
C PRO A 177 7.86 10.27 -0.14
N ASP A 178 6.81 9.46 -0.21
CA ASP A 178 5.74 9.60 -1.21
C ASP A 178 4.87 10.83 -0.93
N GLY A 179 3.85 11.06 -1.76
CA GLY A 179 2.92 12.19 -1.59
C GLY A 179 2.12 12.18 -0.28
N GLN A 180 2.16 11.10 0.49
CA GLN A 180 1.55 10.96 1.82
C GLN A 180 2.60 11.00 2.95
N GLY A 181 3.86 11.33 2.65
CA GLY A 181 4.93 11.36 3.63
C GLY A 181 5.51 9.98 3.95
N ARG A 182 5.13 8.92 3.24
CA ARG A 182 5.51 7.54 3.59
C ARG A 182 6.77 7.10 2.87
N TRP A 183 7.59 6.31 3.52
CA TRP A 183 8.79 5.72 2.93
C TRP A 183 8.86 4.22 3.26
N SER A 184 9.58 3.48 2.42
CA SER A 184 9.96 2.10 2.69
C SER A 184 11.39 1.85 2.21
N LEU A 185 12.10 0.95 2.89
CA LEU A 185 13.47 0.58 2.60
C LEU A 185 13.69 -0.90 2.88
N LEU A 186 14.10 -1.65 1.85
CA LEU A 186 14.53 -3.02 2.00
C LEU A 186 15.88 -3.07 2.73
N LEU A 187 15.95 -3.89 3.78
CA LEU A 187 17.13 -4.08 4.61
C LEU A 187 17.63 -5.51 4.47
N GLU A 188 18.96 -5.69 4.56
CA GLU A 188 19.52 -7.00 4.77
C GLU A 188 19.18 -7.47 6.20
N PRO A 189 18.68 -8.71 6.41
CA PRO A 189 18.27 -9.16 7.74
C PRO A 189 19.34 -9.02 8.82
N ALA A 190 20.60 -9.26 8.46
CA ALA A 190 21.75 -9.14 9.37
C ALA A 190 22.02 -7.69 9.83
N GLN A 191 21.51 -6.69 9.12
CA GLN A 191 21.77 -5.26 9.36
C GLN A 191 20.59 -4.56 10.06
N ALA A 192 19.42 -5.19 10.12
CA ALA A 192 18.20 -4.56 10.59
C ALA A 192 18.09 -4.40 12.13
N GLY A 193 19.06 -4.91 12.90
CA GLY A 193 19.00 -4.90 14.38
C GLY A 193 18.96 -3.49 15.00
N ALA A 194 19.65 -2.51 14.41
CA ALA A 194 19.59 -1.11 14.84
C ALA A 194 19.32 -0.21 13.63
N ILE A 195 18.21 0.53 13.68
CA ILE A 195 17.73 1.39 12.59
C ILE A 195 17.68 2.83 13.11
N GLN A 196 18.24 3.78 12.37
CA GLN A 196 18.19 5.20 12.70
C GLN A 196 17.37 5.96 11.66
N VAL A 197 16.38 6.72 12.12
CA VAL A 197 15.50 7.55 11.27
C VAL A 197 15.20 8.85 12.01
N GLY A 198 15.37 9.99 11.34
CA GLY A 198 15.05 11.30 11.92
C GLY A 198 15.78 11.59 13.24
N GLY A 199 17.04 11.16 13.35
CA GLY A 199 17.86 11.34 14.56
C GLY A 199 17.49 10.42 15.74
N ARG A 200 16.60 9.45 15.55
CA ARG A 200 16.18 8.48 16.57
C ARG A 200 16.69 7.10 16.22
N ALA A 201 17.12 6.33 17.23
CA ALA A 201 17.56 4.96 17.09
C ALA A 201 16.47 3.98 17.58
N PHE A 202 16.23 2.95 16.78
CA PHE A 202 15.25 1.89 17.01
C PHE A 202 15.98 0.56 17.03
N ALA A 203 15.80 -0.21 18.11
CA ALA A 203 16.36 -1.55 18.24
C ALA A 203 15.29 -2.57 17.84
N TRP A 204 15.38 -3.12 16.63
CA TRP A 204 14.46 -4.15 16.16
C TRP A 204 14.75 -5.47 16.90
N PRO A 205 13.76 -6.11 17.54
CA PRO A 205 13.96 -7.35 18.30
C PRO A 205 14.23 -8.58 17.42
N GLY A 206 14.23 -8.43 16.09
CA GLY A 206 14.30 -9.53 15.14
C GLY A 206 12.91 -9.98 14.66
N ALA A 207 12.89 -10.81 13.62
CA ALA A 207 11.66 -11.23 12.96
C ALA A 207 10.78 -12.12 13.85
N ASP A 208 11.38 -13.11 14.54
CA ASP A 208 10.68 -14.17 15.27
C ASP A 208 9.30 -14.50 14.67
N LEU A 209 9.29 -15.30 13.61
CA LEU A 209 8.08 -15.66 12.87
C LEU A 209 7.14 -16.58 13.66
N GLY A 210 7.63 -17.23 14.73
CA GLY A 210 6.89 -18.27 15.45
C GLY A 210 6.42 -19.45 14.58
N ALA A 211 5.41 -20.15 15.09
CA ALA A 211 4.68 -21.18 14.36
C ALA A 211 3.64 -20.54 13.42
N ASP A 212 3.10 -21.34 12.48
CA ASP A 212 1.98 -20.89 11.66
C ASP A 212 0.80 -20.43 12.51
N VAL A 213 0.32 -19.24 12.23
CA VAL A 213 -0.85 -18.65 12.89
C VAL A 213 -2.05 -18.85 11.97
N THR A 214 -2.98 -19.73 12.36
CA THR A 214 -4.16 -20.11 11.55
C THR A 214 -5.47 -19.45 12.00
N ALA A 215 -5.40 -18.61 13.03
CA ALA A 215 -6.53 -17.87 13.59
C ALA A 215 -6.10 -16.42 13.87
N ALA A 216 -6.31 -15.92 15.08
CA ALA A 216 -5.93 -14.57 15.47
C ALA A 216 -4.40 -14.34 15.45
N PRO A 217 -3.93 -13.13 15.08
CA PRO A 217 -2.50 -12.79 15.13
C PRO A 217 -1.97 -12.95 16.57
N GLN A 218 -0.74 -13.43 16.70
CA GLN A 218 -0.06 -13.45 17.99
C GLN A 218 0.63 -12.10 18.20
N VAL A 219 0.28 -11.41 19.27
CA VAL A 219 0.82 -10.08 19.56
C VAL A 219 1.47 -10.06 20.94
N THR A 220 2.74 -9.68 20.98
CA THR A 220 3.51 -9.58 22.22
C THR A 220 4.27 -8.27 22.28
N ARG A 221 4.63 -7.83 23.48
CA ARG A 221 5.58 -6.74 23.67
C ARG A 221 6.99 -7.25 23.37
N ALA A 222 7.74 -6.50 22.57
CA ALA A 222 9.11 -6.84 22.21
C ALA A 222 9.94 -5.56 22.09
N GLY A 223 10.92 -5.40 22.98
CA GLY A 223 11.67 -4.15 23.12
C GLY A 223 10.74 -2.96 23.38
N ALA A 224 10.99 -1.84 22.69
CA ALA A 224 10.17 -0.64 22.72
C ALA A 224 9.07 -0.65 21.64
N GLY A 225 8.31 -1.74 21.55
CA GLY A 225 7.24 -1.88 20.57
C GLY A 225 6.44 -3.18 20.73
N TRP A 226 5.66 -3.47 19.69
CA TRP A 226 4.80 -4.64 19.58
C TRP A 226 5.28 -5.54 18.45
N LEU A 227 5.51 -6.81 18.72
CA LEU A 227 5.75 -7.82 17.69
C LEU A 227 4.44 -8.54 17.38
N VAL A 228 4.08 -8.53 16.10
CA VAL A 228 2.87 -9.16 15.56
C VAL A 228 3.30 -10.30 14.65
N ARG A 229 2.91 -11.52 14.98
CA ARG A 229 3.03 -12.68 14.10
C ARG A 229 1.69 -12.98 13.47
N TRP A 230 1.68 -13.10 12.16
CA TRP A 230 0.46 -13.24 11.38
C TRP A 230 0.73 -14.02 10.09
N SER A 231 -0.34 -14.52 9.48
CA SER A 231 -0.26 -15.21 8.19
C SER A 231 -1.41 -14.73 7.31
N ALA A 232 -1.16 -14.47 6.03
CA ALA A 232 -2.22 -14.09 5.08
C ALA A 232 -2.97 -15.28 4.48
N SER A 233 -2.31 -16.43 4.50
CA SER A 233 -2.78 -17.75 4.13
C SER A 233 -1.98 -18.81 4.91
N PRO A 234 -2.47 -20.06 5.04
CA PRO A 234 -1.72 -21.12 5.69
C PRO A 234 -0.31 -21.28 5.10
N GLY A 235 0.72 -21.31 5.94
CA GLY A 235 2.13 -21.42 5.54
C GLY A 235 2.82 -20.09 5.20
N SER A 236 2.09 -18.97 5.11
CA SER A 236 2.66 -17.65 4.80
C SER A 236 3.01 -16.84 6.05
N ARG A 237 3.94 -17.35 6.85
CA ARG A 237 4.34 -16.69 8.11
C ARG A 237 4.93 -15.31 7.83
N GLN A 238 4.45 -14.33 8.57
CA GLN A 238 4.92 -12.95 8.56
C GLN A 238 5.10 -12.47 9.99
N SER A 239 6.00 -11.51 10.16
CA SER A 239 6.17 -10.75 11.37
C SER A 239 6.18 -9.26 11.05
N THR A 240 5.59 -8.48 11.95
CA THR A 240 5.61 -7.02 11.88
C THR A 240 5.93 -6.50 13.27
N TRP A 241 7.01 -5.73 13.40
CA TRP A 241 7.34 -5.00 14.62
C TRP A 241 6.89 -3.55 14.50
N LEU A 242 6.10 -3.08 15.46
CA LEU A 242 5.53 -1.74 15.52
C LEU A 242 6.14 -0.99 16.72
N PRO A 243 7.13 -0.11 16.50
CA PRO A 243 7.74 0.67 17.59
C PRO A 243 6.74 1.66 18.20
N ASP A 244 6.88 1.87 19.51
CA ASP A 244 6.07 2.84 20.27
C ASP A 244 6.50 4.28 19.98
N ARG A 245 7.82 4.49 19.91
CA ARG A 245 8.49 5.77 19.85
C ARG A 245 9.86 5.60 19.21
#